data_AF-A0A7J7GHC3-F1
#
_entry.id   AF-A0A7J7GHC3-F1
#
_cell.length_a   1.000
_cell.length_b   1.000
_cell.length_c   1.000
_cell.angle_alpha   90.00
_cell.angle_beta   90.00
_cell.angle_gamma   90.00
#
_symmetry.space_group_name_H-M   'P 1'
#
loop_
_entity.id
_entity.type
_entity.pdbx_description
1 polymer ?
#
loop_
_entity_poly.entity_id
_entity_poly.type
_entity_poly.pdbx_seq_one_letter_code
_entity_poly.pdbx_strand_id
1 'polypeptide(L)'
;MGNAKDCVDLIRCELDPPPTFKGFLCLKYLNLQQVLIAPDVVESLISSCPFLESLTLSYFDSLALTICAPNLKYLCLEGEFKDICLKYTPLLLAISVAMYMTDDIAEHFEQSSSCNFDKFLGSVPCLERLIGHIYFTKYLSIGNDLGKLPVAYNHLKVVELYQVSFEDMKEMLVVLRLIVNSPCLQELQISGSSNMSTATEAPDLDFWEKECPSDCTFSLLETVKMTDMSAVPHEMEFIKFLLRNSPMLETMSITPSVYVTDGRLNMLIELVRFRRASAQAEIIFIQD
;
A
#
# COMPACT_ATOMS: atom_id res chain seq x y z
N MET A 1 -6.42 26.48 -29.46
CA MET A 1 -5.85 25.24 -30.06
C MET A 1 -4.82 24.71 -29.08
N GLY A 2 -5.26 23.94 -28.08
CA GLY A 2 -4.39 23.36 -27.05
C GLY A 2 -3.87 21.99 -27.49
N ASN A 3 -2.62 21.69 -27.15
CA ASN A 3 -1.88 20.49 -27.53
C ASN A 3 -2.56 19.21 -27.03
N ALA A 4 -3.19 18.43 -27.92
CA ALA A 4 -3.81 17.13 -27.62
C ALA A 4 -2.87 15.94 -27.90
N LYS A 5 -1.55 16.11 -27.76
CA LYS A 5 -0.56 15.09 -28.18
C LYS A 5 0.18 14.37 -27.03
N ASP A 6 0.06 14.85 -25.81
CA ASP A 6 0.78 14.32 -24.63
C ASP A 6 -0.15 13.71 -23.57
N CYS A 7 -1.47 13.79 -23.74
CA CYS A 7 -2.45 13.18 -22.85
C CYS A 7 -3.50 12.39 -23.64
N VAL A 8 -3.80 11.18 -23.19
CA VAL A 8 -4.87 10.31 -23.70
C VAL A 8 -5.69 9.87 -22.51
N ASP A 9 -6.98 10.17 -22.58
CA ASP A 9 -7.98 9.86 -21.57
C ASP A 9 -9.13 9.10 -22.23
N LEU A 10 -9.25 7.81 -21.91
CA LEU A 10 -10.22 6.90 -22.49
C LEU A 10 -11.11 6.33 -21.39
N ILE A 11 -12.42 6.56 -21.52
CA ILE A 11 -13.41 6.22 -20.50
C ILE A 11 -14.55 5.46 -21.17
N ARG A 12 -14.89 4.27 -20.66
CA ARG A 12 -16.05 3.47 -21.10
C ARG A 12 -16.09 3.25 -22.61
N CYS A 13 -14.96 2.87 -23.19
CA CYS A 13 -14.84 2.60 -24.62
C CYS A 13 -14.16 1.26 -24.87
N GLU A 14 -14.21 0.81 -26.12
CA GLU A 14 -13.43 -0.32 -26.61
C GLU A 14 -12.19 0.21 -27.32
N LEU A 15 -11.03 -0.39 -27.02
CA LEU A 15 -9.76 -0.05 -27.65
C LEU A 15 -9.17 -1.30 -28.29
N ASP A 16 -9.21 -1.33 -29.63
CA ASP A 16 -8.58 -2.35 -30.47
C ASP A 16 -7.60 -1.67 -31.44
N PRO A 17 -6.34 -1.42 -31.01
CA PRO A 17 -5.34 -0.79 -31.87
C PRO A 17 -4.97 -1.72 -33.03
N PRO A 18 -4.83 -1.21 -34.26
CA PRO A 18 -4.42 -2.05 -35.38
C PRO A 18 -3.01 -2.63 -35.16
N PRO A 19 -2.64 -3.77 -35.76
CA PRO A 19 -1.30 -4.37 -35.59
C PRO A 19 -0.12 -3.47 -35.99
N THR A 20 -0.39 -2.42 -36.77
CA THR A 20 0.60 -1.42 -37.20
C THR A 20 0.71 -0.22 -36.26
N PHE A 21 -0.06 -0.20 -35.16
CA PHE A 21 -0.05 0.86 -34.17
C PHE A 21 1.32 0.91 -33.48
N LYS A 22 2.00 2.05 -33.64
CA LYS A 22 3.36 2.27 -33.11
C LYS A 22 3.38 2.91 -31.72
N GLY A 23 2.23 2.93 -31.04
CA GLY A 23 2.07 3.65 -29.78
C GLY A 23 1.91 5.15 -29.95
N PHE A 24 1.71 5.80 -28.81
CA PHE A 24 1.64 7.26 -28.71
C PHE A 24 3.03 7.81 -28.35
N LEU A 25 3.82 8.12 -29.38
CA LEU A 25 5.26 8.42 -29.24
C LEU A 25 5.61 9.69 -28.45
N CYS A 26 4.64 10.56 -28.16
CA CYS A 26 4.84 11.78 -27.36
C CYS A 26 3.99 11.78 -26.08
N LEU A 27 3.35 10.65 -25.75
CA LEU A 27 2.41 10.57 -24.64
C LEU A 27 3.15 10.65 -23.30
N LYS A 28 2.63 11.49 -22.41
CA LYS A 28 3.07 11.66 -21.03
C LYS A 28 2.05 11.18 -20.02
N TYR A 29 0.76 11.26 -20.36
CA TYR A 29 -0.34 10.91 -19.46
C TYR A 29 -1.28 9.93 -20.17
N LEU A 30 -1.45 8.74 -19.58
CA LEU A 30 -2.40 7.74 -20.05
C LEU A 30 -3.39 7.42 -18.93
N ASN A 31 -4.67 7.69 -19.17
CA ASN A 31 -5.76 7.28 -18.30
C ASN A 31 -6.70 6.35 -19.06
N LEU A 32 -6.85 5.12 -18.57
CA LEU A 32 -7.81 4.14 -19.08
C LEU A 32 -8.78 3.78 -17.96
N GLN A 33 -10.05 4.11 -18.12
CA GLN A 33 -11.10 3.84 -17.13
C GLN A 33 -12.24 3.03 -17.76
N GLN A 34 -12.49 1.82 -17.25
CA GLN A 34 -13.55 0.94 -17.79
C GLN A 34 -13.39 0.72 -19.31
N VAL A 35 -12.16 0.52 -19.78
CA VAL A 35 -11.87 0.31 -21.20
C VAL A 35 -11.85 -1.18 -21.50
N LEU A 36 -12.62 -1.61 -22.49
CA LEU A 36 -12.54 -2.96 -23.05
C LEU A 36 -11.32 -3.07 -23.96
N ILE A 37 -10.28 -3.75 -23.48
CA ILE A 37 -9.01 -3.95 -24.17
C ILE A 37 -8.43 -5.30 -23.74
N ALA A 38 -7.82 -6.02 -24.68
CA ALA A 38 -7.18 -7.30 -24.37
C ALA A 38 -5.94 -7.09 -23.47
N PRO A 39 -5.66 -7.98 -22.49
CA PRO A 39 -4.56 -7.80 -21.53
C PRO A 39 -3.19 -7.57 -22.17
N ASP A 40 -2.86 -8.32 -23.21
CA ASP A 40 -1.60 -8.22 -23.96
C ASP A 40 -1.46 -6.88 -24.71
N VAL A 41 -2.59 -6.31 -25.14
CA VAL A 41 -2.64 -5.00 -25.79
C VAL A 41 -2.37 -3.88 -24.78
N VAL A 42 -2.78 -4.02 -23.52
CA VAL A 42 -2.49 -3.03 -22.46
C VAL A 42 -0.97 -2.89 -22.26
N GLU A 43 -0.26 -4.00 -22.10
CA GLU A 43 1.20 -3.99 -21.92
C GLU A 43 1.93 -3.44 -23.16
N SER A 44 1.48 -3.84 -24.35
CA SER A 44 2.01 -3.34 -25.62
C SER A 44 1.80 -1.83 -25.77
N LEU A 45 0.62 -1.32 -25.39
CA LEU A 45 0.29 0.10 -25.41
C LEU A 45 1.21 0.90 -24.47
N ILE A 46 1.37 0.44 -23.22
CA ILE A 46 2.23 1.11 -22.22
C ILE A 46 3.68 1.14 -22.70
N SER A 47 4.22 -0.01 -23.11
CA SER A 47 5.61 -0.12 -23.57
C SER A 47 5.90 0.68 -24.84
N SER A 48 4.87 0.96 -25.65
CA SER A 48 4.98 1.79 -26.85
C SER A 48 4.86 3.31 -26.58
N CYS A 49 4.78 3.72 -25.30
CA CYS A 49 4.73 5.12 -24.88
C CYS A 49 6.03 5.50 -24.13
N PRO A 50 7.14 5.82 -24.83
CA PRO A 50 8.46 5.95 -24.21
C PRO A 50 8.61 7.14 -23.25
N PHE A 51 7.76 8.17 -23.36
CA PHE A 51 7.80 9.35 -22.50
C PHE A 51 6.69 9.36 -21.44
N LEU A 52 6.05 8.21 -21.19
CA LEU A 52 4.95 8.12 -20.24
C LEU A 52 5.45 8.48 -18.83
N GLU A 53 4.87 9.54 -18.25
CA GLU A 53 5.18 10.05 -16.91
C GLU A 53 4.10 9.66 -15.89
N SER A 54 2.85 9.47 -16.34
CA SER A 54 1.72 9.10 -15.49
C SER A 54 0.82 8.07 -16.17
N LEU A 55 0.48 7.02 -15.43
CA LEU A 55 -0.40 5.94 -15.86
C LEU A 55 -1.50 5.72 -14.84
N THR A 56 -2.75 5.76 -15.29
CA THR A 56 -3.92 5.37 -14.52
C THR A 56 -4.66 4.27 -15.26
N LEU A 57 -4.88 3.14 -14.59
CA LEU A 57 -5.72 2.03 -15.05
C LEU A 57 -6.80 1.76 -14.01
N SER A 58 -8.07 2.00 -14.35
CA SER A 58 -9.19 1.83 -13.43
C SER A 58 -10.27 0.90 -13.97
N TYR A 59 -10.79 0.04 -13.09
CA TYR A 59 -11.83 -0.96 -13.36
C TYR A 59 -11.43 -1.96 -14.45
N PHE A 60 -10.25 -2.55 -14.29
CA PHE A 60 -9.78 -3.65 -15.13
C PHE A 60 -10.02 -5.00 -14.46
N ASP A 61 -10.37 -6.00 -15.27
CA ASP A 61 -10.78 -7.32 -14.80
C ASP A 61 -9.67 -8.36 -14.97
N SER A 62 -9.31 -9.02 -13.88
CA SER A 62 -8.45 -10.22 -13.82
C SER A 62 -7.12 -10.13 -14.60
N LEU A 63 -6.46 -8.97 -14.56
CA LEU A 63 -5.20 -8.77 -15.28
C LEU A 63 -3.99 -9.38 -14.55
N ALA A 64 -3.14 -10.08 -15.30
CA ALA A 64 -1.72 -10.19 -14.97
C ALA A 64 -1.01 -9.07 -15.72
N LEU A 65 -0.46 -8.09 -15.01
CA LEU A 65 0.00 -6.83 -15.58
C LEU A 65 1.51 -6.65 -15.38
N THR A 66 2.24 -6.52 -16.49
CA THR A 66 3.64 -6.10 -16.50
C THR A 66 3.76 -4.68 -17.04
N ILE A 67 4.25 -3.76 -16.21
CA ILE A 67 4.48 -2.38 -16.59
C ILE A 67 5.96 -2.18 -16.88
N CYS A 68 6.29 -1.81 -18.13
CA CYS A 68 7.63 -1.43 -18.55
C CYS A 68 7.63 0.02 -19.05
N ALA A 69 7.95 0.96 -18.16
CA ALA A 69 7.87 2.39 -18.44
C ALA A 69 8.99 3.18 -17.73
N PRO A 70 10.13 3.44 -18.41
CA PRO A 70 11.34 3.98 -17.77
C PRO A 70 11.20 5.42 -17.28
N ASN A 71 10.26 6.18 -17.84
CA ASN A 71 10.00 7.58 -17.46
C ASN A 71 8.81 7.75 -16.52
N LEU A 72 8.19 6.65 -16.07
CA LEU A 72 6.98 6.69 -15.25
C LEU A 72 7.29 7.23 -13.85
N LYS A 73 6.52 8.23 -13.42
CA LYS A 73 6.62 8.90 -12.12
C LYS A 73 5.42 8.63 -11.23
N TYR A 74 4.23 8.47 -11.84
CA TYR A 74 2.98 8.28 -11.11
C TYR A 74 2.21 7.07 -11.66
N LEU A 75 1.86 6.15 -10.78
CA LEU A 75 1.08 4.97 -11.11
C LEU A 75 -0.16 4.90 -10.25
N CYS A 76 -1.34 4.82 -10.88
CA CYS A 76 -2.61 4.55 -10.22
C CYS A 76 -3.24 3.30 -10.84
N LEU A 77 -3.52 2.30 -10.02
CA LEU A 77 -4.16 1.05 -10.42
C LEU A 77 -5.42 0.83 -9.58
N GLU A 78 -6.51 0.50 -10.22
CA GLU A 78 -7.76 0.14 -9.56
C GLU A 78 -8.43 -0.99 -10.34
N GLY A 79 -8.71 -2.11 -9.68
CA GLY A 79 -9.36 -3.25 -10.32
C GLY A 79 -8.98 -4.59 -9.74
N GLU A 80 -9.23 -5.63 -10.52
CA GLU A 80 -8.98 -7.03 -10.23
C GLU A 80 -7.66 -7.46 -10.87
N PHE A 81 -6.63 -7.73 -10.06
CA PHE A 81 -5.31 -8.14 -10.55
C PHE A 81 -4.91 -9.48 -9.97
N LYS A 82 -4.54 -10.42 -10.85
CA LYS A 82 -3.93 -11.70 -10.46
C LYS A 82 -2.47 -11.52 -10.09
N ASP A 83 -1.80 -10.60 -10.78
CA ASP A 83 -0.38 -10.37 -10.64
C ASP A 83 0.02 -9.00 -11.18
N ILE A 84 0.96 -8.31 -10.53
CA ILE A 84 1.47 -7.01 -10.95
C ILE A 84 2.99 -7.02 -10.88
N CYS A 85 3.64 -6.66 -11.97
CA CYS A 85 5.09 -6.61 -12.08
C CYS A 85 5.55 -5.25 -12.62
N LEU A 86 6.33 -4.52 -11.82
CA LEU A 86 6.97 -3.29 -12.24
C LEU A 86 8.38 -3.62 -12.75
N LYS A 87 8.62 -3.44 -14.05
CA LYS A 87 9.93 -3.66 -14.67
C LYS A 87 10.47 -2.34 -15.21
N TYR A 88 11.72 -2.04 -14.89
CA TYR A 88 12.40 -0.85 -15.41
C TYR A 88 11.61 0.45 -15.17
N THR A 89 11.16 0.68 -13.93
CA THR A 89 10.47 1.92 -13.50
C THR A 89 11.32 2.71 -12.48
N PRO A 90 12.55 3.15 -12.82
CA PRO A 90 13.49 3.70 -11.85
C PRO A 90 13.08 5.08 -11.32
N LEU A 91 12.21 5.81 -12.04
CA LEU A 91 11.79 7.18 -11.70
C LEU A 91 10.44 7.23 -10.98
N LEU A 92 9.88 6.09 -10.57
CA LEU A 92 8.55 6.02 -9.99
C LEU A 92 8.56 6.67 -8.60
N LEU A 93 7.78 7.75 -8.44
CA LEU A 93 7.73 8.58 -7.23
C LEU A 93 6.50 8.27 -6.38
N ALA A 94 5.35 7.97 -7.00
CA ALA A 94 4.14 7.65 -6.25
C ALA A 94 3.36 6.51 -6.90
N ILE A 95 2.87 5.62 -6.03
CA ILE A 95 2.03 4.49 -6.39
C ILE A 95 0.74 4.56 -5.58
N SER A 96 -0.39 4.37 -6.23
CA SER A 96 -1.69 4.12 -5.61
C SER A 96 -2.31 2.87 -6.21
N VAL A 97 -2.66 1.88 -5.39
CA VAL A 97 -3.27 0.63 -5.85
C VAL A 97 -4.52 0.32 -5.03
N ALA A 98 -5.66 0.14 -5.68
CA ALA A 98 -6.87 -0.42 -5.12
C ALA A 98 -7.13 -1.78 -5.75
N MET A 99 -7.11 -2.84 -4.93
CA MET A 99 -7.34 -4.21 -5.41
C MET A 99 -8.69 -4.73 -4.97
N TYR A 100 -9.51 -5.13 -5.93
CA TYR A 100 -10.75 -5.85 -5.70
C TYR A 100 -10.48 -7.35 -5.68
N MET A 101 -11.20 -8.08 -4.83
CA MET A 101 -11.07 -9.53 -4.70
C MET A 101 -12.31 -10.21 -5.29
N THR A 102 -12.07 -11.20 -6.13
CA THR A 102 -13.06 -12.17 -6.62
C THR A 102 -12.65 -13.57 -6.18
N ASP A 103 -13.57 -14.54 -6.26
CA ASP A 103 -13.28 -15.94 -5.93
C ASP A 103 -12.09 -16.47 -6.75
N ASP A 104 -12.04 -16.17 -8.05
CA ASP A 104 -10.94 -16.54 -8.94
C ASP A 104 -9.57 -15.96 -8.51
N ILE A 105 -9.55 -14.71 -8.00
CA ILE A 105 -8.32 -14.08 -7.50
C ILE A 105 -7.91 -14.69 -6.17
N ALA A 106 -8.86 -14.95 -5.28
CA ALA A 106 -8.60 -15.59 -4.01
C ALA A 106 -7.97 -16.99 -4.21
N GLU A 107 -8.55 -17.81 -5.09
CA GLU A 107 -8.00 -19.12 -5.44
C GLU A 107 -6.58 -19.01 -6.03
N HIS A 108 -6.33 -18.02 -6.90
CA HIS A 108 -5.00 -17.77 -7.45
C HIS A 108 -3.98 -17.39 -6.37
N PHE A 109 -4.37 -16.57 -5.40
CA PHE A 109 -3.51 -16.13 -4.30
C PHE A 109 -3.12 -17.29 -3.37
N GLU A 110 -4.04 -18.22 -3.12
CA GLU A 110 -3.76 -19.42 -2.34
C GLU A 110 -2.73 -20.36 -3.01
N GLN A 111 -2.70 -20.37 -4.35
CA GLN A 111 -1.79 -21.20 -5.13
C GLN A 111 -0.43 -20.51 -5.39
N SER A 112 -0.35 -19.20 -5.21
CA SER A 112 0.87 -18.44 -5.48
C SER A 112 1.91 -18.59 -4.37
N SER A 113 3.16 -18.83 -4.78
CA SER A 113 4.32 -18.88 -3.87
C SER A 113 5.34 -17.76 -4.16
N SER A 114 5.09 -16.90 -5.15
CA SER A 114 5.99 -15.77 -5.42
C SER A 114 5.83 -14.68 -4.36
N CYS A 115 6.95 -14.13 -3.89
CA CYS A 115 6.92 -12.95 -3.02
C CYS A 115 6.45 -11.73 -3.81
N ASN A 116 5.18 -11.38 -3.65
CA ASN A 116 4.57 -10.25 -4.35
C ASN A 116 5.11 -8.91 -3.85
N PHE A 117 5.48 -8.83 -2.57
CA PHE A 117 6.15 -7.68 -2.00
C PHE A 117 7.43 -7.32 -2.78
N ASP A 118 8.34 -8.29 -2.94
CA ASP A 118 9.61 -8.07 -3.65
C ASP A 118 9.42 -7.83 -5.13
N LYS A 119 8.46 -8.52 -5.73
CA LYS A 119 8.17 -8.36 -7.15
C LYS A 119 7.62 -6.97 -7.48
N PHE A 120 6.76 -6.45 -6.62
CA PHE A 120 6.10 -5.16 -6.82
C PHE A 120 6.99 -4.00 -6.37
N LEU A 121 7.57 -4.09 -5.18
CA LEU A 121 8.35 -3.00 -4.57
C LEU A 121 9.87 -3.15 -4.73
N GLY A 122 10.38 -4.24 -5.29
CA GLY A 122 11.83 -4.45 -5.42
C GLY A 122 12.53 -3.59 -6.48
N SER A 123 11.77 -2.92 -7.36
CA SER A 123 12.31 -2.15 -8.51
C SER A 123 11.89 -0.67 -8.52
N VAL A 124 11.64 -0.08 -7.35
CA VAL A 124 11.15 1.31 -7.22
C VAL A 124 12.05 2.16 -6.29
N PRO A 125 13.31 2.42 -6.69
CA PRO A 125 14.32 3.02 -5.80
C PRO A 125 14.04 4.49 -5.40
N CYS A 126 13.22 5.20 -6.17
CA CYS A 126 12.86 6.60 -5.95
C CYS A 126 11.45 6.78 -5.37
N LEU A 127 10.79 5.71 -4.92
CA LEU A 127 9.42 5.79 -4.41
C LEU A 127 9.35 6.71 -3.18
N GLU A 128 8.49 7.72 -3.25
CA GLU A 128 8.24 8.70 -2.18
C GLU A 128 6.90 8.50 -1.48
N ARG A 129 5.90 7.97 -2.18
CA ARG A 129 4.54 7.72 -1.63
C ARG A 129 3.96 6.41 -2.11
N LEU A 130 3.47 5.60 -1.17
CA LEU A 130 2.75 4.36 -1.43
C LEU A 130 1.37 4.41 -0.79
N ILE A 131 0.33 4.21 -1.62
CA ILE A 131 -1.05 4.09 -1.16
C ILE A 131 -1.59 2.73 -1.58
N GLY A 132 -2.08 1.98 -0.61
CA GLY A 132 -2.72 0.69 -0.80
C GLY A 132 -4.14 0.71 -0.28
N HIS A 133 -5.10 0.38 -1.12
CA HIS A 133 -6.50 0.27 -0.75
C HIS A 133 -7.00 -1.17 -0.86
N ILE A 134 -7.98 -1.49 0.00
CA ILE A 134 -8.77 -2.71 -0.05
C ILE A 134 -7.87 -3.95 0.14
N TYR A 135 -7.73 -4.82 -0.86
CA TYR A 135 -6.97 -6.06 -0.75
C TYR A 135 -5.50 -5.93 -1.14
N PHE A 136 -4.98 -4.71 -1.32
CA PHE A 136 -3.58 -4.52 -1.72
C PHE A 136 -2.59 -5.05 -0.67
N THR A 137 -2.83 -4.80 0.62
CA THR A 137 -1.97 -5.34 1.71
C THR A 137 -1.99 -6.86 1.71
N LYS A 138 -3.18 -7.46 1.52
CA LYS A 138 -3.33 -8.91 1.35
C LYS A 138 -2.53 -9.42 0.16
N TYR A 139 -2.59 -8.75 -0.99
CA TYR A 139 -1.79 -9.11 -2.17
C TYR A 139 -0.29 -9.09 -1.89
N LEU A 140 0.22 -8.05 -1.22
CA LEU A 140 1.63 -7.95 -0.85
C LEU A 140 2.05 -9.03 0.16
N SER A 141 1.11 -9.55 0.97
CA SER A 141 1.40 -10.58 1.97
C SER A 141 1.71 -11.97 1.37
N ILE A 142 1.39 -12.18 0.09
CA ILE A 142 1.58 -13.45 -0.62
C ILE A 142 3.07 -13.72 -0.84
N GLY A 143 3.52 -14.88 -0.37
CA GLY A 143 4.91 -15.30 -0.43
C GLY A 143 5.88 -14.38 0.32
N ASN A 144 5.37 -13.45 1.13
CA ASN A 144 6.19 -12.52 1.90
C ASN A 144 6.78 -13.24 3.12
N ASP A 145 8.10 -13.26 3.19
CA ASP A 145 8.86 -13.69 4.35
C ASP A 145 9.86 -12.59 4.75
N LEU A 146 10.45 -12.71 5.95
CA LEU A 146 11.53 -11.81 6.41
C LEU A 146 12.89 -12.12 5.74
N GLY A 147 12.91 -13.01 4.73
CA GLY A 147 14.11 -13.52 4.09
C GLY A 147 14.71 -12.56 3.05
N LYS A 148 16.06 -12.61 2.96
CA LYS A 148 16.99 -11.77 2.18
C LYS A 148 16.92 -10.26 2.46
N LEU A 149 18.09 -9.73 2.79
CA LEU A 149 18.34 -8.34 3.19
C LEU A 149 17.63 -7.33 2.25
N PRO A 150 16.85 -6.41 2.82
CA PRO A 150 15.80 -5.68 2.13
C PRO A 150 16.31 -4.56 1.22
N VAL A 151 15.56 -4.29 0.15
CA VAL A 151 15.64 -3.00 -0.56
C VAL A 151 15.29 -1.91 0.45
N ALA A 152 16.23 -1.02 0.75
CA ALA A 152 15.95 0.16 1.57
C ALA A 152 15.19 1.19 0.73
N TYR A 153 14.00 1.59 1.19
CA TYR A 153 13.16 2.61 0.58
C TYR A 153 13.60 4.01 1.04
N ASN A 154 14.81 4.40 0.66
CA ASN A 154 15.48 5.62 1.15
C ASN A 154 14.76 6.94 0.81
N HIS A 155 13.75 6.91 -0.07
CA HIS A 155 12.99 8.09 -0.46
C HIS A 155 11.53 8.04 0.02
N LEU A 156 11.07 6.91 0.57
CA LEU A 156 9.67 6.70 0.91
C LEU A 156 9.33 7.50 2.17
N LYS A 157 8.47 8.50 2.01
CA LYS A 157 8.05 9.45 3.05
C LYS A 157 6.64 9.19 3.56
N VAL A 158 5.77 8.70 2.68
CA VAL A 158 4.35 8.53 2.99
C VAL A 158 3.89 7.12 2.66
N VAL A 159 3.35 6.42 3.65
CA VAL A 159 2.70 5.11 3.47
C VAL A 159 1.27 5.20 3.99
N GLU A 160 0.32 4.86 3.12
CA GLU A 160 -1.11 4.83 3.44
C GLU A 160 -1.65 3.45 3.08
N LEU A 161 -2.07 2.65 4.06
CA LEU A 161 -2.67 1.34 3.82
C LEU A 161 -4.07 1.30 4.44
N TYR A 162 -5.06 0.95 3.63
CA TYR A 162 -6.45 0.85 4.05
C TYR A 162 -6.90 -0.60 4.09
N GLN A 163 -7.77 -0.92 5.05
CA GLN A 163 -8.33 -2.26 5.28
C GLN A 163 -7.27 -3.33 5.60
N VAL A 164 -6.28 -2.97 6.42
CA VAL A 164 -5.26 -3.89 6.92
C VAL A 164 -5.86 -4.81 7.99
N SER A 165 -5.70 -6.13 7.80
CA SER A 165 -6.09 -7.10 8.84
C SER A 165 -5.02 -7.27 9.90
N PHE A 166 -5.29 -6.80 11.13
CA PHE A 166 -4.44 -7.05 12.30
C PHE A 166 -4.65 -8.44 12.93
N GLU A 167 -5.43 -9.30 12.28
CA GLU A 167 -5.58 -10.72 12.62
C GLU A 167 -4.80 -11.62 11.67
N ASP A 168 -4.35 -11.07 10.53
CA ASP A 168 -3.48 -11.76 9.59
C ASP A 168 -2.02 -11.35 9.80
N MET A 169 -1.27 -12.22 10.46
CA MET A 169 0.17 -12.03 10.68
C MET A 169 0.95 -11.76 9.38
N LYS A 170 0.50 -12.27 8.22
CA LYS A 170 1.18 -12.02 6.94
C LYS A 170 0.97 -10.58 6.47
N GLU A 171 -0.21 -9.99 6.69
CA GLU A 171 -0.46 -8.58 6.41
C GLU A 171 0.28 -7.67 7.40
N MET A 172 0.30 -8.03 8.68
CA MET A 172 1.11 -7.34 9.69
C MET A 172 2.60 -7.32 9.30
N LEU A 173 3.10 -8.41 8.74
CA LEU A 173 4.47 -8.49 8.25
C LEU A 173 4.73 -7.53 7.07
N VAL A 174 3.76 -7.31 6.18
CA VAL A 174 3.86 -6.29 5.12
C VAL A 174 4.04 -4.90 5.73
N VAL A 175 3.21 -4.55 6.73
CA VAL A 175 3.30 -3.27 7.44
C VAL A 175 4.67 -3.11 8.10
N LEU A 176 5.11 -4.12 8.86
CA LEU A 176 6.40 -4.11 9.54
C LEU A 176 7.56 -3.93 8.54
N ARG A 177 7.52 -4.68 7.42
CA ARG A 177 8.55 -4.62 6.39
C ARG A 177 8.61 -3.25 5.72
N LEU A 178 7.48 -2.60 5.48
CA LEU A 178 7.45 -1.23 4.93
C LEU A 178 8.09 -0.23 5.89
N ILE A 179 7.64 -0.19 7.15
CA ILE A 179 8.10 0.84 8.10
C ILE A 179 9.58 0.65 8.49
N VAL A 180 10.03 -0.60 8.67
CA VAL A 180 11.43 -0.90 9.04
C VAL A 180 12.40 -0.56 7.91
N ASN A 181 11.98 -0.69 6.65
CA ASN A 181 12.83 -0.44 5.49
C ASN A 181 12.71 0.97 4.90
N SER A 182 11.96 1.85 5.55
CA SER A 182 11.72 3.22 5.10
C SER A 182 12.35 4.23 6.07
N PRO A 183 13.68 4.44 6.02
CA PRO A 183 14.37 5.31 6.99
C PRO A 183 13.95 6.78 6.89
N CYS A 184 13.31 7.18 5.79
CA CYS A 184 12.82 8.54 5.55
C CYS A 184 11.29 8.67 5.70
N LEU A 185 10.63 7.69 6.31
CA LEU A 185 9.19 7.72 6.54
C LEU A 185 8.82 8.88 7.48
N GLN A 186 7.92 9.75 7.03
CA GLN A 186 7.43 10.93 7.74
C GLN A 186 5.98 10.78 8.16
N GLU A 187 5.17 10.14 7.32
CA GLU A 187 3.74 9.96 7.54
C GLU A 187 3.34 8.50 7.34
N LEU A 188 2.64 7.95 8.32
CA LEU A 188 2.07 6.61 8.27
C LEU A 188 0.57 6.68 8.53
N GLN A 189 -0.22 6.22 7.57
CA GLN A 189 -1.65 6.04 7.75
C GLN A 189 -2.04 4.58 7.59
N ILE A 190 -2.72 4.02 8.59
CA ILE A 190 -3.23 2.65 8.55
C ILE A 190 -4.72 2.67 8.90
N SER A 191 -5.56 2.09 8.05
CA SER A 191 -6.97 1.79 8.36
C SER A 191 -7.11 0.31 8.66
N GLY A 192 -7.69 -0.05 9.80
CA GLY A 192 -8.03 -1.44 10.12
C GLY A 192 -9.12 -2.01 9.21
N SER A 193 -9.11 -3.32 8.99
CA SER A 193 -10.28 -4.02 8.45
C SER A 193 -11.32 -4.19 9.55
N SER A 194 -12.58 -3.81 9.29
CA SER A 194 -13.65 -3.88 10.28
C SER A 194 -14.28 -5.28 10.40
N ASN A 195 -13.50 -6.35 10.28
CA ASN A 195 -14.00 -7.71 10.44
C ASN A 195 -14.36 -7.95 11.92
N MET A 196 -15.64 -8.20 12.18
CA MET A 196 -16.22 -8.55 13.49
C MET A 196 -15.76 -9.94 13.93
N SER A 197 -14.47 -10.11 14.17
CA SER A 197 -13.96 -11.31 14.81
C SER A 197 -14.12 -11.18 16.32
N THR A 198 -14.70 -12.22 16.91
CA THR A 198 -14.91 -12.38 18.35
C THR A 198 -13.77 -13.14 19.01
N ALA A 199 -12.61 -13.25 18.36
CA ALA A 199 -11.49 -14.04 18.87
C ALA A 199 -10.89 -13.35 20.11
N THR A 200 -11.14 -13.95 21.28
CA THR A 200 -10.70 -13.42 22.59
C THR A 200 -9.20 -13.63 22.83
N GLU A 201 -8.54 -14.48 22.05
CA GLU A 201 -7.12 -14.83 22.20
C GLU A 201 -6.34 -14.45 20.95
N ALA A 202 -5.41 -13.51 21.11
CA ALA A 202 -4.44 -13.12 20.09
C ALA A 202 -3.08 -13.75 20.41
N PRO A 203 -2.58 -14.69 19.61
CA PRO A 203 -1.24 -15.27 19.80
C PRO A 203 -0.14 -14.27 19.39
N ASP A 204 1.10 -14.46 19.86
CA ASP A 204 2.30 -13.72 19.41
C ASP A 204 2.16 -12.18 19.53
N LEU A 205 1.64 -11.68 20.65
CA LEU A 205 1.50 -10.22 20.89
C LEU A 205 2.82 -9.46 20.86
N ASP A 206 3.93 -10.16 21.11
CA ASP A 206 5.30 -9.64 21.00
C ASP A 206 5.84 -9.66 19.55
N PHE A 207 5.04 -10.06 18.55
CA PHE A 207 5.38 -10.07 17.12
C PHE A 207 6.14 -8.81 16.69
N TRP A 208 5.61 -7.63 17.01
CA TRP A 208 6.22 -6.35 16.60
C TRP A 208 7.59 -6.11 17.23
N GLU A 209 7.84 -6.61 18.44
CA GLU A 209 9.13 -6.47 19.11
C GLU A 209 10.12 -7.55 18.69
N LYS A 210 9.62 -8.75 18.43
CA LYS A 210 10.38 -9.96 18.09
C LYS A 210 10.89 -9.95 16.65
N GLU A 211 10.05 -9.55 15.71
CA GLU A 211 10.38 -9.55 14.27
C GLU A 211 11.10 -8.26 13.83
N CYS A 212 11.09 -7.25 14.69
CA CYS A 212 11.77 -5.98 14.43
C CYS A 212 13.25 -6.04 14.88
N PRO A 213 14.19 -5.41 14.14
CA PRO A 213 15.57 -5.29 14.60
C PRO A 213 15.66 -4.58 15.97
N SER A 214 16.56 -5.03 16.84
CA SER A 214 16.69 -4.55 18.23
C SER A 214 16.95 -3.04 18.37
N ASP A 215 17.51 -2.41 17.35
CA ASP A 215 17.84 -0.97 17.31
C ASP A 215 16.89 -0.16 16.39
N CYS A 216 15.72 -0.72 16.05
CA CYS A 216 14.79 -0.05 15.14
C CYS A 216 14.25 1.26 15.75
N THR A 217 14.46 2.36 15.03
CA THR A 217 13.99 3.69 15.41
C THR A 217 13.41 4.38 14.17
N PHE A 218 12.19 4.89 14.29
CA PHE A 218 11.52 5.66 13.24
C PHE A 218 11.86 7.15 13.43
N SER A 219 13.09 7.51 13.06
CA SER A 219 13.70 8.81 13.41
C SER A 219 13.08 10.02 12.70
N LEU A 220 12.34 9.83 11.61
CA LEU A 220 11.70 10.90 10.85
C LEU A 220 10.17 10.81 10.86
N LEU A 221 9.59 9.83 11.55
CA LEU A 221 8.14 9.63 11.59
C LEU A 221 7.52 10.70 12.50
N GLU A 222 6.85 11.66 11.89
CA GLU A 222 6.25 12.84 12.54
C GLU A 222 4.75 12.65 12.77
N THR A 223 4.06 12.01 11.82
CA THR A 223 2.60 11.85 11.87
C THR A 223 2.19 10.39 11.68
N VAL A 224 1.33 9.91 12.59
CA VAL A 224 0.65 8.62 12.46
C VAL A 224 -0.86 8.82 12.49
N LYS A 225 -1.57 8.21 11.55
CA LYS A 225 -3.03 8.19 11.51
C LYS A 225 -3.54 6.76 11.46
N MET A 226 -4.29 6.39 12.49
CA MET A 226 -4.93 5.09 12.62
C MET A 226 -6.45 5.27 12.51
N THR A 227 -7.08 4.68 11.51
CA THR A 227 -8.53 4.79 11.27
C THR A 227 -9.21 3.42 11.29
N ASP A 228 -10.53 3.38 11.50
CA ASP A 228 -11.31 2.15 11.60
C ASP A 228 -10.80 1.16 12.67
N MET A 229 -10.24 1.69 13.76
CA MET A 229 -9.58 0.87 14.79
C MET A 229 -10.60 0.19 15.69
N SER A 230 -10.48 -1.13 15.87
CA SER A 230 -11.40 -1.93 16.69
C SER A 230 -10.90 -2.21 18.10
N ALA A 231 -9.70 -1.71 18.44
CA ALA A 231 -8.98 -1.98 19.69
C ALA A 231 -8.64 -3.45 19.88
N VAL A 232 -8.37 -4.17 18.80
CA VAL A 232 -7.92 -5.56 18.92
C VAL A 232 -6.48 -5.61 19.43
N PRO A 233 -6.04 -6.69 20.10
CA PRO A 233 -4.73 -6.72 20.77
C PRO A 233 -3.54 -6.34 19.89
N HIS A 234 -3.47 -6.82 18.65
CA HIS A 234 -2.38 -6.48 17.74
C HIS A 234 -2.38 -5.02 17.26
N GLU A 235 -3.55 -4.38 17.17
CA GLU A 235 -3.64 -2.93 16.90
C GLU A 235 -3.03 -2.14 18.06
N MET A 236 -3.39 -2.52 19.30
CA MET A 236 -2.88 -1.85 20.50
C MET A 236 -1.38 -2.04 20.68
N GLU A 237 -0.86 -3.25 20.43
CA GLU A 237 0.58 -3.50 20.46
C GLU A 237 1.31 -2.80 19.30
N PHE A 238 0.70 -2.66 18.12
CA PHE A 238 1.28 -1.88 17.02
C PHE A 238 1.39 -0.39 17.36
N ILE A 239 0.34 0.19 17.93
CA ILE A 239 0.34 1.60 18.40
C ILE A 239 1.44 1.79 19.45
N LYS A 240 1.51 0.91 20.45
CA LYS A 240 2.53 0.94 21.50
C LYS A 240 3.94 0.81 20.92
N PHE A 241 4.13 -0.07 19.94
CA PHE A 241 5.39 -0.25 19.22
C PHE A 241 5.81 1.04 18.50
N LEU A 242 4.90 1.70 17.77
CA LEU A 242 5.18 2.97 17.10
C LEU A 242 5.52 4.07 18.11
N LEU A 243 4.73 4.24 19.18
CA LEU A 243 4.97 5.26 20.21
C LEU A 243 6.34 5.09 20.88
N ARG A 244 6.77 3.84 21.10
CA ARG A 244 8.04 3.52 21.76
C ARG A 244 9.26 3.72 20.87
N ASN A 245 9.11 3.64 19.55
CA ASN A 245 10.22 3.67 18.60
C ASN A 245 10.28 4.94 17.73
N SER A 246 9.36 5.90 17.91
CA SER A 246 9.27 7.14 17.11
C SER A 246 9.64 8.38 17.92
N PRO A 247 10.93 8.76 18.02
CA PRO A 247 11.38 9.87 18.86
C PRO A 247 10.98 11.26 18.33
N MET A 248 10.71 11.41 17.03
CA MET A 248 10.27 12.67 16.40
C MET A 248 8.75 12.74 16.17
N LEU A 249 7.98 11.78 16.70
CA LEU A 249 6.54 11.77 16.53
C LEU A 249 5.91 13.01 17.17
N GLU A 250 5.16 13.77 16.39
CA GLU A 250 4.43 14.96 16.84
C GLU A 250 2.97 14.61 17.10
N THR A 251 2.33 13.90 16.17
CA THR A 251 0.90 13.60 16.25
C THR A 251 0.61 12.13 15.93
N MET A 252 -0.19 11.49 16.80
CA MET A 252 -0.83 10.20 16.53
C MET A 252 -2.35 10.37 16.64
N SER A 253 -3.04 10.43 15.50
CA SER A 253 -4.50 10.47 15.47
C SER A 253 -5.09 9.07 15.39
N ILE A 254 -6.07 8.77 16.24
CA ILE A 254 -6.76 7.48 16.30
C ILE A 254 -8.25 7.72 16.15
N THR A 255 -8.85 7.14 15.10
CA THR A 255 -10.30 7.15 14.85
C THR A 255 -10.81 5.73 15.02
N PRO A 256 -11.60 5.45 16.07
CA PRO A 256 -12.20 4.14 16.27
C PRO A 256 -13.17 3.80 15.15
N SER A 257 -13.30 2.49 14.87
CA SER A 257 -14.35 1.97 14.01
C SER A 257 -15.74 2.34 14.56
N VAL A 258 -16.66 2.65 13.64
CA VAL A 258 -18.06 2.95 13.96
C VAL A 258 -18.76 1.79 14.69
N TYR A 259 -18.24 0.57 14.56
CA TYR A 259 -18.76 -0.63 15.20
C TYR A 259 -18.31 -0.80 16.66
N VAL A 260 -17.33 -0.02 17.13
CA VAL A 260 -16.90 -0.05 18.52
C VAL A 260 -17.85 0.80 19.36
N THR A 261 -18.80 0.18 20.04
CA THR A 261 -19.77 0.88 20.92
C THR A 261 -19.23 1.07 22.33
N ASP A 262 -18.70 0.01 22.95
CA ASP A 262 -18.37 0.00 24.39
C ASP A 262 -16.85 -0.07 24.68
N GLY A 263 -16.04 -0.34 23.65
CA GLY A 263 -14.58 -0.50 23.77
C GLY A 263 -13.75 0.80 23.73
N ARG A 264 -14.36 1.92 23.31
CA ARG A 264 -13.62 3.19 23.07
C ARG A 264 -12.96 3.74 24.33
N LEU A 265 -13.64 3.66 25.47
CA LEU A 265 -13.11 4.16 26.74
C LEU A 265 -11.93 3.30 27.21
N ASN A 266 -12.01 1.98 27.06
CA ASN A 266 -10.93 1.07 27.42
C ASN A 266 -9.69 1.30 26.55
N MET A 267 -9.89 1.45 25.23
CA MET A 267 -8.82 1.85 24.32
C MET A 267 -8.14 3.14 24.78
N LEU A 268 -8.90 4.19 25.07
CA LEU A 268 -8.36 5.44 25.62
C LEU A 268 -7.56 5.24 26.91
N ILE A 269 -8.09 4.47 27.86
CA ILE A 269 -7.42 4.17 29.14
C ILE A 269 -6.08 3.45 28.92
N GLU A 270 -5.99 2.58 27.92
CA GLU A 270 -4.74 1.90 27.58
C GLU A 270 -3.76 2.83 26.86
N LEU A 271 -4.22 3.61 25.88
CA LEU A 271 -3.39 4.56 25.12
C LEU A 271 -2.68 5.56 26.03
N VAL A 272 -3.34 6.05 27.08
CA VAL A 272 -2.70 6.99 28.03
C VAL A 272 -1.60 6.35 28.88
N ARG A 273 -1.55 5.01 28.97
CA ARG A 273 -0.52 4.28 29.71
C ARG A 273 0.72 3.99 28.88
N PHE A 274 0.63 4.11 27.56
CA PHE A 274 1.76 3.82 26.67
C PHE A 274 2.87 4.86 26.83
N ARG A 275 4.09 4.36 26.96
CA ARG A 275 5.29 5.19 26.96
C ARG A 275 5.55 5.71 25.56
N ARG A 276 6.04 6.94 25.48
CA ARG A 276 6.36 7.63 24.23
C ARG A 276 7.85 7.91 24.19
N ALA A 277 8.50 7.63 23.07
CA ALA A 277 9.88 8.07 22.83
C ALA A 277 9.94 9.57 22.63
N SER A 278 8.98 10.13 21.89
CA SER A 278 8.81 11.56 21.73
C SER A 278 8.13 12.18 22.95
N ALA A 279 8.75 13.22 23.51
CA ALA A 279 8.14 14.04 24.56
C ALA A 279 7.07 15.01 24.05
N GLN A 280 7.03 15.25 22.73
CA GLN A 280 6.09 16.16 22.07
C GLN A 280 4.89 15.42 21.46
N ALA A 281 4.95 14.09 21.35
CA ALA A 281 3.89 13.29 20.76
C ALA A 281 2.54 13.51 21.45
N GLU A 282 1.58 14.03 20.71
CA GLU A 282 0.18 14.14 21.10
C GLU A 282 -0.61 12.94 20.55
N ILE A 283 -1.44 12.33 21.40
CA ILE A 283 -2.40 11.31 20.96
C ILE A 283 -3.76 11.99 20.83
N ILE A 284 -4.26 12.10 19.61
CA ILE A 284 -5.54 12.72 19.29
C ILE A 284 -6.55 11.62 19.03
N PHE A 285 -7.55 11.50 19.91
CA PHE A 285 -8.63 10.54 19.73
C PHE A 285 -9.84 11.23 19.09
N ILE A 286 -10.18 10.84 17.87
CA ILE A 286 -11.24 11.48 17.09
C ILE A 286 -12.54 10.71 17.31
N GLN A 287 -13.60 11.44 17.63
CA GLN A 287 -14.98 10.92 17.62
C GLN A 287 -15.67 11.42 16.37
N ASP A 288 -16.05 10.50 15.48
CA ASP A 288 -17.05 10.76 14.45
C ASP A 288 -18.47 10.73 15.04
#